data_AF-A0A7C4EY76-F1
#
_entry.id   AF-A0A7C4EY76-F1
#
_cell.length_a   1.000
_cell.length_b   1.000
_cell.length_c   1.000
_cell.angle_alpha   90.00
_cell.angle_beta   90.00
_cell.angle_gamma   90.00
#
_symmetry.space_group_name_H-M   'P 1'
#
loop_
_entity.id
_entity.type
_entity.pdbx_description
1 polymer ?
#
loop_
_entity_poly.entity_id
_entity_poly.type
_entity_poly.pdbx_seq_one_letter_code
_entity_poly.pdbx_strand_id
1 'polypeptide(L)'
;MKKKTDQLDKILEMLARNRLEEAEKQLDGFKSSGGYEAGYLKGLRGILQTLRKPVEGSVTGWAAGELEGNLKSMRETVETHFLSQEEEGFFAAWMDFLGKLCGREKNVV
;
A
#
# COMPACT_ATOMS: atom_id res chain seq x y z
N MET A 1 7.23 8.42 17.82
CA MET A 1 7.29 8.10 16.38
C MET A 1 7.19 6.59 16.12
N LYS A 2 8.02 5.71 16.72
CA LYS A 2 7.95 4.24 16.54
C LYS A 2 6.53 3.64 16.53
N LYS A 3 5.70 3.94 17.55
CA LYS A 3 4.35 3.37 17.68
C LYS A 3 3.39 3.65 16.50
N LYS A 4 3.55 4.78 15.80
CA LYS A 4 2.66 5.14 14.67
C LYS A 4 3.07 4.43 13.39
N THR A 5 4.38 4.31 13.15
CA THR A 5 4.94 3.53 12.04
C THR A 5 4.54 2.05 12.17
N ASP A 6 4.59 1.50 13.38
CA ASP A 6 4.14 0.12 13.67
C ASP A 6 2.65 -0.12 13.36
N GLN A 7 1.81 0.91 13.41
CA GLN A 7 0.39 0.80 13.09
C GLN A 7 0.14 0.85 11.58
N LEU A 8 0.88 1.68 10.84
CA LEU A 8 0.81 1.71 9.37
C LEU A 8 1.29 0.38 8.76
N ASP A 9 2.34 -0.21 9.33
CA ASP A 9 2.84 -1.54 8.93
C ASP A 9 1.80 -2.64 9.14
N LYS A 10 1.02 -2.57 10.23
CA LYS A 10 -0.08 -3.51 10.50
C LYS A 10 -1.21 -3.37 9.49
N ILE A 11 -1.58 -2.14 9.13
CA ILE A 11 -2.59 -1.90 8.09
C ILE A 11 -2.12 -2.48 6.76
N LEU A 12 -0.86 -2.23 6.41
CA LEU A 12 -0.23 -2.77 5.21
C LEU A 12 -0.24 -4.31 5.19
N GLU A 13 0.05 -4.95 6.32
CA GLU A 13 -0.02 -6.41 6.48
C GLU A 13 -1.45 -6.93 6.32
N MET A 14 -2.45 -6.23 6.86
CA MET A 14 -3.87 -6.56 6.65
C MET A 14 -4.24 -6.51 5.17
N LEU A 15 -3.82 -5.46 4.45
CA LEU A 15 -4.04 -5.33 3.00
C LEU A 15 -3.38 -6.47 2.23
N ALA A 16 -2.12 -6.81 2.55
CA ALA A 16 -1.39 -7.89 1.87
C ALA A 16 -2.01 -9.27 2.10
N ARG A 17 -2.68 -9.47 3.25
CA ARG A 17 -3.42 -10.69 3.60
C ARG A 17 -4.91 -10.64 3.22
N ASN A 18 -5.33 -9.67 2.41
CA ASN A 18 -6.72 -9.49 1.97
C ASN A 18 -7.74 -9.29 3.12
N ARG A 19 -7.30 -8.80 4.29
CA ARG A 19 -8.16 -8.43 5.43
C ARG A 19 -8.67 -7.00 5.26
N LEU A 20 -9.42 -6.76 4.18
CA LEU A 20 -9.74 -5.42 3.69
C LEU A 20 -10.66 -4.61 4.63
N GLU A 21 -11.62 -5.24 5.28
CA GLU A 21 -12.54 -4.59 6.22
C GLU A 21 -11.81 -4.11 7.49
N GLU A 22 -10.89 -4.92 8.00
CA GLU A 22 -10.08 -4.57 9.16
C GLU A 22 -9.10 -3.44 8.86
N ALA A 23 -8.47 -3.49 7.67
CA ALA A 23 -7.60 -2.44 7.18
C ALA A 23 -8.35 -1.10 7.06
N GLU A 24 -9.57 -1.11 6.51
CA GLU A 24 -10.41 0.09 6.41
C GLU A 24 -10.72 0.69 7.78
N LYS A 25 -11.19 -0.13 8.72
CA LYS A 25 -11.52 0.35 10.07
C LYS A 25 -10.32 1.01 10.78
N GLN A 26 -9.11 0.48 10.57
CA GLN A 26 -7.88 1.07 11.11
C GLN A 26 -7.50 2.37 10.39
N LEU A 27 -7.70 2.45 9.07
CA LEU A 27 -7.42 3.65 8.26
C LEU A 27 -8.33 4.82 8.63
N ASP A 28 -9.59 4.57 8.97
CA ASP A 28 -10.54 5.62 9.36
C ASP A 28 -10.21 6.21 10.74
N GLY A 29 -9.62 5.42 11.64
CA GLY A 29 -9.19 5.87 12.95
C GLY A 29 -7.87 6.67 12.96
N PHE A 30 -7.17 6.76 11.83
CA PHE A 30 -5.81 7.29 11.79
C PHE A 30 -5.73 8.78 11.43
N LYS A 31 -4.95 9.54 12.20
CA LYS A 31 -4.63 10.95 11.93
C LYS A 31 -3.12 11.12 11.70
N SER A 32 -2.77 11.68 10.54
CA SER A 32 -1.38 12.01 10.20
C SER A 32 -0.82 13.10 11.13
N SER A 33 0.49 13.07 11.34
CA SER A 33 1.24 14.11 12.05
C SER A 33 2.22 14.89 11.17
N GLY A 34 2.35 14.55 9.88
CA GLY A 34 3.26 15.21 8.94
C GLY A 34 3.05 14.78 7.48
N GLY A 35 3.76 15.42 6.56
CA GLY A 35 3.60 15.23 5.11
C GLY A 35 3.84 13.80 4.64
N TYR A 36 4.96 13.20 5.04
CA TYR A 36 5.26 11.79 4.73
C TYR A 36 4.18 10.83 5.21
N GLU A 37 3.73 10.99 6.46
CA GLU A 37 2.69 10.13 7.05
C GLU A 37 1.33 10.30 6.34
N ALA A 38 0.98 11.52 5.95
CA ALA A 38 -0.21 11.80 5.16
C ALA A 38 -0.14 11.11 3.78
N GLY A 39 1.03 11.18 3.14
CA GLY A 39 1.33 10.46 1.91
C GLY A 39 1.16 8.96 2.04
N TYR A 40 1.77 8.39 3.08
CA TYR A 40 1.70 6.94 3.34
C TYR A 40 0.26 6.47 3.57
N LEU A 41 -0.52 7.19 4.37
CA LEU A 41 -1.95 6.92 4.56
C LEU A 41 -2.74 7.01 3.26
N LYS A 42 -2.43 8.00 2.41
CA LYS A 42 -3.04 8.15 1.08
C LYS A 42 -2.71 6.94 0.19
N GLY A 43 -1.46 6.47 0.22
CA GLY A 43 -1.04 5.25 -0.48
C GLY A 43 -1.80 4.01 -0.02
N LEU A 44 -1.90 3.77 1.30
CA LEU A 44 -2.66 2.66 1.87
C LEU A 44 -4.15 2.68 1.46
N ARG A 45 -4.77 3.86 1.42
CA ARG A 45 -6.15 4.01 0.92
C ARG A 45 -6.27 3.71 -0.57
N GLY A 46 -5.32 4.16 -1.38
CA GLY A 46 -5.26 3.85 -2.81
C GLY A 46 -5.12 2.34 -3.08
N ILE A 47 -4.30 1.65 -2.27
CA ILE A 47 -4.17 0.19 -2.33
C ILE A 47 -5.50 -0.49 -1.97
N LEU A 48 -6.13 -0.12 -0.85
CA LEU A 48 -7.41 -0.67 -0.43
C LEU A 48 -8.48 -0.52 -1.52
N GLN A 49 -8.59 0.67 -2.12
CA GLN A 49 -9.52 0.93 -3.22
C GLN A 49 -9.22 0.06 -4.44
N THR A 50 -7.95 -0.08 -4.81
CA THR A 50 -7.51 -0.94 -5.92
C THR A 50 -7.87 -2.40 -5.67
N LEU A 51 -7.63 -2.92 -4.46
CA LEU A 51 -7.96 -4.30 -4.09
C LEU A 51 -9.48 -4.56 -4.05
N ARG A 52 -10.28 -3.53 -3.73
CA ARG A 52 -11.75 -3.61 -3.71
C ARG A 52 -12.42 -3.49 -5.07
N LYS A 53 -11.74 -2.93 -6.08
CA LYS A 53 -12.32 -2.82 -7.42
C LYS A 53 -12.51 -4.24 -7.97
N PRO A 54 -13.76 -4.65 -8.27
CA PRO A 54 -13.98 -5.91 -8.97
C PRO A 54 -13.36 -5.79 -10.36
N VAL A 55 -12.50 -6.73 -10.71
CA VAL A 55 -12.11 -6.92 -12.12
C VAL A 55 -13.28 -7.63 -12.78
N GLU A 56 -13.78 -7.13 -13.92
CA GLU A 56 -14.85 -7.82 -14.66
C GLU A 56 -14.44 -9.28 -14.89
N GLY A 57 -15.19 -10.22 -14.28
CA GLY A 57 -14.92 -11.66 -14.38
C GLY A 57 -14.05 -12.29 -13.29
N SER A 58 -13.64 -11.57 -12.23
CA SER A 58 -12.88 -12.14 -11.11
C SER A 58 -13.49 -11.86 -9.73
N VAL A 59 -13.47 -12.87 -8.85
CA VAL A 59 -13.93 -12.80 -7.44
C VAL A 59 -12.87 -12.16 -6.53
N THR A 60 -11.65 -11.94 -7.02
CA THR A 60 -10.55 -11.29 -6.30
C THR A 60 -9.88 -10.25 -7.20
N GLY A 61 -9.47 -9.11 -6.64
CA GLY A 61 -8.97 -7.92 -7.35
C GLY A 61 -7.80 -8.13 -8.33
N TRP A 62 -7.26 -7.01 -8.81
CA TRP A 62 -6.24 -6.86 -9.88
C TRP A 62 -5.27 -8.05 -9.98
N ALA A 63 -5.11 -8.60 -11.17
CA ALA A 63 -4.18 -9.71 -11.39
C ALA A 63 -2.75 -9.28 -11.01
N ALA A 64 -1.99 -10.14 -10.33
CA ALA A 64 -0.65 -9.80 -9.83
C ALA A 64 0.28 -9.18 -10.89
N GLY A 65 0.12 -9.56 -12.17
CA GLY A 65 0.88 -8.98 -13.28
C GLY A 65 0.47 -7.54 -13.68
N GLU A 66 -0.80 -7.16 -13.50
CA GLU A 66 -1.26 -5.78 -13.76
C GLU A 66 -0.76 -4.81 -12.69
N LEU A 67 -0.63 -5.30 -11.45
CA LEU A 67 0.06 -4.58 -10.40
C LEU A 67 1.51 -4.32 -10.82
N GLU A 68 2.28 -5.37 -11.12
CA GLU A 68 3.71 -5.29 -11.48
C GLU A 68 4.01 -4.24 -12.57
N GLY A 69 3.22 -4.22 -13.64
CA GLY A 69 3.35 -3.25 -14.73
C GLY A 69 3.14 -1.79 -14.30
N ASN A 70 2.13 -1.51 -13.49
CA ASN A 70 1.87 -0.14 -13.00
C ASN A 70 2.96 0.36 -12.04
N LEU A 71 3.67 -0.55 -11.37
CA LEU A 71 4.67 -0.21 -10.37
C LEU A 71 6.03 0.07 -10.99
N LYS A 72 6.35 -0.58 -12.11
CA LYS A 72 7.51 -0.21 -12.92
C LYS A 72 7.41 1.25 -13.36
N SER A 73 6.24 1.64 -13.88
CA SER A 73 5.96 3.03 -14.27
C SER A 73 6.03 4.01 -13.09
N MET A 74 5.54 3.61 -11.90
CA MET A 74 5.65 4.45 -10.70
C MET A 74 7.10 4.59 -10.22
N ARG A 75 7.90 3.52 -10.24
CA ARG A 75 9.33 3.59 -9.87
C ARG A 75 10.10 4.50 -10.83
N GLU A 76 9.86 4.40 -12.13
CA GLU A 76 10.47 5.27 -13.13
C GLU A 76 10.09 6.76 -12.92
N THR A 77 8.86 7.02 -12.46
CA THR A 77 8.39 8.38 -12.12
C THR A 77 9.14 8.95 -10.91
N VAL A 78 9.35 8.13 -9.87
CA VAL A 78 10.12 8.50 -8.66
C VAL A 78 11.58 8.79 -8.99
N GLU A 79 12.20 8.00 -9.87
CA GLU A 79 13.62 8.14 -10.23
C GLU A 79 13.90 9.39 -11.07
N THR A 80 12.88 9.98 -11.71
CA THR A 80 13.04 11.06 -12.68
C THR A 80 12.55 12.43 -12.19
N HIS A 81 11.88 12.51 -11.04
CA HIS A 81 11.26 13.74 -10.53
C HIS A 81 11.61 14.02 -9.07
N PHE A 82 11.67 15.30 -8.70
CA PHE A 82 11.74 15.70 -7.29
C PHE A 82 10.35 15.55 -6.66
N LEU A 83 10.27 14.81 -5.56
CA LEU A 83 9.01 14.52 -4.87
C LEU A 83 8.84 15.41 -3.63
N SER A 84 7.61 15.83 -3.38
CA SER A 84 7.22 16.34 -2.07
C SER A 84 7.14 15.21 -1.05
N GLN A 85 7.18 15.53 0.25
CA GLN A 85 7.07 14.52 1.31
C GLN A 85 5.78 13.69 1.23
N GLU A 86 4.65 14.29 0.80
CA GLU A 86 3.41 13.54 0.63
C GLU A 86 3.51 12.54 -0.53
N GLU A 87 4.16 12.92 -1.63
CA GLU A 87 4.40 12.01 -2.75
C GLU A 87 5.36 10.89 -2.35
N GLU A 88 6.45 11.20 -1.65
CA GLU A 88 7.38 10.19 -1.10
C GLU A 88 6.65 9.16 -0.24
N GLY A 89 5.80 9.62 0.68
CA GLY A 89 5.00 8.73 1.52
C GLY A 89 4.04 7.86 0.71
N PHE A 90 3.37 8.44 -0.29
CA PHE A 90 2.45 7.72 -1.17
C PHE A 90 3.17 6.58 -1.91
N PHE A 91 4.33 6.87 -2.53
CA PHE A 91 5.10 5.87 -3.26
C PHE A 91 5.70 4.82 -2.33
N ALA A 92 6.17 5.21 -1.14
CA ALA A 92 6.70 4.26 -0.16
C ALA A 92 5.67 3.18 0.23
N ALA A 93 4.41 3.57 0.50
CA ALA A 93 3.35 2.61 0.84
C ALA A 93 3.08 1.59 -0.27
N TRP A 94 3.07 2.03 -1.53
CA TRP A 94 2.95 1.12 -2.68
C TRP A 94 4.15 0.18 -2.77
N MET A 95 5.38 0.67 -2.67
CA MET A 95 6.57 -0.19 -2.74
C MET A 95 6.62 -1.22 -1.61
N ASP A 96 6.28 -0.83 -0.38
CA ASP A 96 6.23 -1.75 0.76
C ASP A 96 5.17 -2.83 0.58
N PHE A 97 3.99 -2.46 0.06
CA PHE A 97 2.90 -3.39 -0.23
C PHE A 97 3.35 -4.51 -1.16
N LEU A 98 4.09 -4.15 -2.21
CA LEU A 98 4.64 -5.12 -3.16
C LEU A 98 5.72 -5.99 -2.57
N GLY A 99 6.65 -5.40 -1.80
CA GLY A 99 7.66 -6.19 -1.11
C GLY A 99 7.01 -7.30 -0.30
N LYS A 100 5.87 -7.01 0.35
CA LYS A 100 5.08 -7.99 1.11
C LYS A 100 4.28 -8.96 0.21
N LEU A 101 3.69 -8.51 -0.90
CA LEU A 101 2.96 -9.38 -1.83
C LEU A 101 3.88 -10.34 -2.61
N CYS A 102 4.96 -9.82 -3.20
CA CYS A 102 5.95 -10.59 -3.95
C CYS A 102 6.81 -11.46 -3.03
N GLY A 103 6.90 -11.09 -1.74
CA GLY A 103 7.53 -11.86 -0.69
C GLY A 103 6.61 -12.86 0.02
N ARG A 104 5.48 -13.30 -0.58
CA ARG A 104 4.61 -14.38 -0.04
C ARG A 104 5.47 -15.56 0.44
N GLU A 105 5.69 -15.59 1.77
CA GLU A 105 6.30 -16.60 2.62
C GLU A 105 7.69 -17.13 2.22
N LYS A 106 8.76 -16.48 2.71
CA LYS A 106 9.88 -17.24 3.29
C LYS A 106 9.70 -17.35 4.79
N ASN A 107 8.81 -18.23 5.21
CA ASN A 107 8.98 -19.18 6.32
C ASN A 107 7.63 -19.78 6.72
N VAL A 108 7.29 -20.86 6.00
CA VAL A 108 6.80 -22.07 6.67
C VAL A 108 7.98 -22.63 7.48
N VAL A 109 7.66 -23.16 8.67
CA VAL A 109 8.49 -23.75 9.74
C VAL A 109 8.74 -22.82 10.92
#